data_AF-A0A257LM14-F1
#
_entry.id   AF-A0A257LM14-F1
#
_cell.length_a   1.000
_cell.length_b   1.000
_cell.length_c   1.000
_cell.angle_alpha   90.00
_cell.angle_beta   90.00
_cell.angle_gamma   90.00
#
_symmetry.space_group_name_H-M   'P 1'
#
loop_
_entity.id
_entity.type
_entity.pdbx_description
1 polymer ?
#
loop_
_entity_poly.entity_id
_entity_poly.type
_entity_poly.pdbx_seq_one_letter_code
_entity_poly.pdbx_strand_id
1 'polypeptide(L)'
;MKANSSKTSAGATAELETVQTRSSAEALLVGLDWGTNISSVVTALRGSNEIVAKELIPTVVGYAKEGVLPGVLPDDSKVLFGRMALKHKSNLTLVRPLRGGVIHD
;
A
#
# COMPACT_ATOMS: atom_id res chain seq x y z
N MET A 1 49.65 7.19 61.97
CA MET A 1 50.10 5.95 61.29
C MET A 1 49.00 4.90 61.39
N LYS A 2 48.31 4.63 60.28
CA LYS A 2 48.08 3.32 59.63
C LYS A 2 47.10 3.54 58.48
N ALA A 3 47.51 3.07 57.30
CA ALA A 3 46.80 3.17 56.03
C ALA A 3 45.98 1.91 55.74
N ASN A 4 45.25 1.96 54.61
CA ASN A 4 44.60 0.90 53.84
C ASN A 4 43.22 0.41 54.31
N SER A 5 42.26 0.08 53.44
CA SER A 5 42.27 -0.04 51.97
C SER A 5 40.89 0.21 51.38
N SER A 6 40.88 0.64 50.11
CA SER A 6 39.75 0.65 49.19
C SER A 6 39.03 -0.69 49.06
N LYS A 7 37.70 -0.64 48.93
CA LYS A 7 36.93 -1.62 48.14
C LYS A 7 35.93 -0.86 47.27
N THR A 8 36.34 -0.66 46.03
CA THR A 8 35.46 -0.27 44.92
C THR A 8 34.47 -1.42 44.72
N SER A 9 33.16 -1.15 44.89
CA SER A 9 32.15 -2.10 44.43
C SER A 9 31.94 -1.85 42.94
N ALA A 10 32.43 -2.79 42.13
CA ALA A 10 32.06 -2.88 40.74
C ALA A 10 30.58 -3.29 40.69
N GLY A 11 29.69 -2.30 40.55
CA GLY A 11 28.29 -2.54 40.25
C GLY A 11 28.20 -3.10 38.83
N ALA A 12 27.81 -4.35 38.72
CA ALA A 12 27.61 -5.04 37.47
C ALA A 12 26.69 -4.23 36.54
N THR A 13 27.20 -3.82 35.39
CA THR A 13 26.38 -3.41 34.24
C THR A 13 25.63 -4.64 33.77
N ALA A 14 24.40 -4.80 34.24
CA ALA A 14 23.43 -5.65 33.56
C ALA A 14 23.12 -4.96 32.23
N GLU A 15 23.75 -5.43 31.15
CA GLU A 15 23.23 -5.16 29.81
C GLU A 15 21.83 -5.77 29.78
N LEU A 16 20.82 -4.89 29.77
CA LEU A 16 19.48 -5.30 29.38
C LEU A 16 19.62 -5.82 27.95
N GLU A 17 19.60 -7.14 27.79
CA GLU A 17 19.26 -7.73 26.50
C GLU A 17 17.90 -7.15 26.13
N THR A 18 17.92 -6.18 25.22
CA THR A 18 16.73 -5.75 24.53
C THR A 18 16.30 -6.96 23.72
N VAL A 19 15.41 -7.75 24.31
CA VAL A 19 14.59 -8.69 23.56
C VAL A 19 13.89 -7.83 22.53
N GLN A 20 14.46 -7.81 21.34
CA GLN A 20 13.89 -7.16 20.18
C GLN A 20 12.70 -8.04 19.83
N THR A 21 11.60 -7.88 20.57
CA THR A 21 10.28 -8.33 20.16
C THR A 21 10.12 -7.73 18.78
N ARG A 22 10.22 -8.58 17.75
CA ARG A 22 9.75 -8.22 16.42
C ARG A 22 8.38 -7.60 16.66
N SER A 23 8.23 -6.29 16.43
CA SER A 23 6.90 -5.71 16.47
C SER A 23 6.09 -6.59 15.53
N SER A 24 5.00 -7.16 16.03
CA SER A 24 4.14 -7.97 15.17
C SER A 24 3.82 -7.08 13.99
N ALA A 25 4.33 -7.41 12.80
CA ALA A 25 4.28 -6.51 11.66
C ALA A 25 2.85 -5.97 11.54
N GLU A 26 2.70 -4.65 11.57
CA GLU A 26 1.39 -4.01 11.49
C GLU A 26 0.76 -4.43 10.16
N ALA A 27 -0.19 -5.37 10.23
CA ALA A 27 -0.84 -5.90 9.05
C ALA A 27 -2.05 -5.03 8.72
N LEU A 28 -2.15 -4.58 7.46
CA LEU A 28 -3.34 -3.95 6.92
C LEU A 28 -4.21 -5.04 6.26
N LEU A 29 -5.42 -5.23 6.77
CA LEU A 29 -6.43 -6.06 6.14
C LEU A 29 -7.02 -5.30 4.95
N VAL A 30 -7.12 -5.96 3.80
CA VAL A 30 -7.68 -5.39 2.57
C VAL A 30 -8.81 -6.28 2.08
N GLY A 31 -10.04 -5.75 2.11
CA GLY A 31 -11.18 -6.32 1.42
C GLY A 31 -11.24 -5.76 0.00
N LEU A 32 -11.14 -6.65 -0.99
CA LEU A 32 -11.28 -6.31 -2.40
C LEU A 32 -12.50 -7.03 -2.98
N ASP A 33 -13.47 -6.27 -3.46
CA ASP A 33 -14.54 -6.75 -4.32
C ASP A 33 -14.26 -6.27 -5.75
N TRP A 34 -14.04 -7.22 -6.66
CA TRP A 34 -13.63 -6.93 -8.02
C TRP A 34 -14.80 -7.14 -8.98
N GLY A 35 -15.62 -6.11 -9.12
CA GLY A 35 -16.77 -6.13 -10.04
C GLY A 35 -16.39 -5.86 -11.49
N THR A 36 -17.29 -6.21 -12.42
CA THR A 36 -17.11 -5.95 -13.87
C THR A 36 -17.12 -4.46 -14.22
N ASN A 37 -17.89 -3.67 -13.47
CA ASN A 37 -18.02 -2.23 -13.70
C ASN A 37 -17.18 -1.40 -12.74
N ILE A 38 -17.30 -1.71 -11.45
CA ILE A 38 -16.73 -0.99 -10.31
C ILE A 38 -16.07 -2.02 -9.39
N SER A 39 -14.86 -1.73 -8.95
CA SER A 39 -14.16 -2.41 -7.87
C SER A 39 -14.36 -1.64 -6.57
N SER A 40 -14.51 -2.34 -5.45
CA SER A 40 -14.56 -1.75 -4.13
C SER A 40 -13.37 -2.21 -3.32
N VAL A 41 -12.72 -1.28 -2.61
CA VAL A 41 -11.62 -1.57 -1.69
C VAL A 41 -11.97 -1.01 -0.32
N VAL A 42 -11.82 -1.83 0.71
CA VAL A 42 -11.95 -1.41 2.11
C VAL A 42 -10.72 -1.89 2.87
N THR A 43 -10.14 -1.05 3.70
CA THR A 43 -8.95 -1.41 4.49
C THR A 43 -9.13 -1.14 5.97
N ALA A 44 -8.54 -1.97 6.82
CA ALA A 44 -8.54 -1.80 8.28
C ALA A 44 -7.22 -2.34 8.87
N LEU A 45 -6.74 -1.76 9.97
CA LEU A 45 -5.59 -2.31 10.68
C LEU A 45 -5.98 -3.63 11.37
N ARG A 46 -5.10 -4.64 11.35
CA ARG A 46 -5.35 -5.92 12.02
C ARG A 46 -5.57 -5.72 13.51
N GLY A 47 -6.72 -6.17 14.01
CA GLY A 47 -7.12 -6.00 15.41
C GLY A 47 -7.84 -4.67 15.70
N SER A 48 -8.00 -3.80 14.70
CA SER A 48 -8.88 -2.63 14.76
C SER A 48 -10.19 -2.90 14.01
N ASN A 49 -11.28 -2.30 14.50
CA ASN A 49 -12.56 -2.24 13.80
C ASN A 49 -12.71 -0.94 12.97
N GLU A 50 -11.69 -0.08 12.99
CA GLU A 50 -11.69 1.18 12.26
C GLU A 50 -11.34 0.96 10.79
N ILE A 51 -12.18 1.51 9.91
CA ILE A 51 -11.92 1.54 8.47
C ILE A 51 -10.93 2.67 8.18
N VAL A 52 -9.76 2.30 7.68
CA VAL A 52 -8.69 3.23 7.27
C VAL A 52 -9.00 3.86 5.92
N ALA A 53 -9.54 3.09 4.98
CA ALA A 53 -9.93 3.59 3.66
C ALA A 53 -11.10 2.78 3.09
N LYS A 54 -11.92 3.46 2.28
CA LYS A 54 -13.03 2.87 1.52
C LYS A 54 -13.18 3.58 0.18
N GLU A 55 -13.00 2.84 -0.91
CA GLU A 55 -12.97 3.40 -2.27
C GLU A 55 -13.80 2.59 -3.25
N LEU A 56 -14.49 3.28 -4.16
CA LEU A 56 -15.19 2.70 -5.31
C LEU A 56 -14.51 3.14 -6.60
N ILE A 57 -13.82 2.23 -7.27
CA ILE A 57 -12.94 2.53 -8.39
C ILE A 57 -13.54 1.91 -9.66
N PRO A 58 -13.70 2.65 -10.78
CA PRO A 58 -14.10 2.04 -12.04
C PRO A 58 -13.14 0.92 -12.44
N THR A 59 -13.67 -0.25 -12.79
CA THR A 59 -12.87 -1.41 -13.19
C THR A 59 -12.50 -1.30 -14.66
N VAL A 60 -11.53 -0.44 -14.94
CA VAL A 60 -11.07 -0.13 -16.29
C VAL A 60 -9.59 0.19 -16.27
N VAL A 61 -8.89 -0.29 -17.30
CA VAL A 61 -7.50 0.03 -17.60
C VAL A 61 -7.50 0.82 -18.89
N GLY A 62 -6.68 1.86 -19.00
CA GLY A 62 -6.51 2.64 -20.22
C GLY A 62 -5.07 2.63 -20.67
N TYR A 63 -4.82 2.14 -21.88
CA TYR A 63 -3.50 2.12 -22.51
C TYR A 63 -3.36 3.31 -23.45
N ALA A 64 -2.23 4.03 -23.39
CA ALA A 64 -1.98 5.16 -24.25
C ALA A 64 -2.07 4.78 -25.73
N LYS A 65 -2.80 5.57 -26.52
CA LYS A 65 -2.81 5.44 -27.97
C LYS A 65 -1.44 5.82 -28.55
N GLU A 66 -1.14 5.32 -29.74
CA GLU A 66 0.05 5.78 -30.47
C GLU A 66 -0.04 7.29 -30.75
N GLY A 67 1.11 7.98 -30.70
CA GLY A 67 1.20 9.40 -31.01
C GLY A 67 0.69 10.36 -29.93
N VAL A 68 0.36 9.87 -28.72
CA VAL A 68 0.08 10.76 -27.58
C VAL A 68 1.33 11.59 -27.27
N LEU A 69 1.18 12.91 -27.30
CA LEU A 69 2.26 13.87 -27.09
C LEU A 69 2.71 13.89 -25.61
N PRO A 70 3.97 14.23 -25.33
CA PRO A 70 4.46 14.47 -23.96
C PRO A 70 3.64 15.56 -23.24
N GLY A 71 3.44 15.37 -21.94
CA GLY A 71 2.63 16.22 -21.05
C GLY A 71 1.11 16.02 -21.15
N VAL A 72 0.61 15.20 -22.07
CA VAL A 72 -0.85 14.97 -22.25
C VAL A 72 -1.41 14.01 -21.21
N LEU A 73 -0.65 12.97 -20.88
CA LEU A 73 -1.02 12.02 -19.83
C LEU A 73 -0.25 12.37 -18.55
N PRO A 74 -0.83 12.11 -17.36
CA PRO A 74 -0.13 12.29 -16.09
C PRO A 74 1.18 11.52 -16.10
N ASP A 75 2.26 12.21 -15.78
CA ASP A 75 3.63 11.66 -15.74
C ASP A 75 4.03 10.93 -17.03
N ASP A 76 3.43 11.31 -18.17
CA ASP A 76 3.59 10.65 -19.47
C ASP A 76 3.32 9.13 -19.45
N SER A 77 2.47 8.70 -18.52
CA SER A 77 2.20 7.28 -18.29
C SER A 77 1.60 6.60 -19.52
N LYS A 78 2.05 5.38 -19.80
CA LYS A 78 1.50 4.51 -20.84
C LYS A 78 0.24 3.76 -20.39
N VAL A 79 -0.02 3.72 -19.08
CA VAL A 79 -1.16 2.99 -18.50
C VAL A 79 -1.79 3.81 -17.38
N LEU A 80 -3.10 4.02 -17.46
CA LEU A 80 -3.90 4.62 -16.38
C LEU A 80 -4.97 3.64 -15.91
N PHE A 81 -5.42 3.82 -14.67
CA PHE A 81 -6.42 2.95 -14.03
C PHE A 81 -7.63 3.75 -13.57
N GLY A 82 -8.80 3.10 -13.57
CA GLY A 82 -10.03 3.60 -12.98
C GLY A 82 -10.42 5.01 -13.41
N ARG A 83 -10.62 5.90 -12.43
CA ARG A 83 -11.07 7.28 -12.68
C ARG A 83 -10.10 8.05 -13.58
N MET A 84 -8.79 7.80 -13.45
CA MET A 84 -7.78 8.48 -14.27
C MET A 84 -7.83 8.01 -15.73
N ALA A 85 -8.04 6.72 -15.97
CA ALA A 85 -8.27 6.20 -17.32
C ALA A 85 -9.52 6.83 -17.95
N LEU A 86 -10.63 6.92 -17.21
CA LEU A 86 -11.85 7.55 -17.71
C LEU A 86 -11.69 9.05 -17.99
N LYS A 87 -10.94 9.78 -17.15
CA LYS A 87 -10.67 11.21 -17.32
C LYS A 87 -9.88 11.50 -18.61
N HIS A 88 -9.01 10.59 -19.04
CA HIS A 88 -8.16 10.77 -20.23
C HIS A 88 -8.58 9.86 -21.40
N LYS A 89 -9.82 9.36 -21.39
CA LYS A 89 -10.32 8.34 -22.34
C LYS A 89 -10.14 8.68 -23.82
N SER A 90 -10.06 9.96 -24.20
CA SER A 90 -9.82 10.36 -25.59
C SER A 90 -8.44 9.92 -26.10
N ASN A 91 -7.45 9.89 -25.21
CA ASN A 91 -6.06 9.56 -25.50
C ASN A 91 -5.71 8.10 -25.20
N LEU A 92 -6.69 7.30 -24.74
CA LEU A 92 -6.47 5.93 -24.28
C LEU A 92 -7.37 4.93 -25.02
N THR A 93 -6.85 3.73 -25.23
CA THR A 93 -7.65 2.53 -25.51
C THR A 93 -8.06 1.93 -24.18
N LEU A 94 -9.37 1.95 -23.89
CA LEU A 94 -9.91 1.45 -22.63
C LEU A 94 -10.25 -0.04 -22.70
N VAL A 95 -9.88 -0.78 -21.66
CA VAL A 95 -10.13 -2.21 -21.48
C VAL A 95 -10.85 -2.43 -20.15
N ARG A 96 -11.86 -3.30 -20.17
CA ARG A 96 -12.49 -3.83 -18.97
C ARG A 96 -12.01 -5.26 -18.76
N PRO A 97 -11.16 -5.52 -17.75
CA PRO A 97 -10.51 -6.83 -17.60
C PRO A 97 -11.50 -7.94 -17.19
N LEU A 98 -12.66 -7.57 -16.67
CA LEU A 98 -13.71 -8.49 -16.25
C LEU A 98 -14.92 -8.42 -17.19
N ARG A 99 -15.39 -9.59 -17.66
CA ARG A 99 -16.63 -9.72 -18.44
C ARG A 99 -17.45 -10.88 -17.87
N GLY A 100 -18.72 -10.63 -17.55
CA GLY A 100 -19.58 -11.64 -16.91
C GLY A 100 -19.07 -12.19 -15.57
N GLY A 101 -18.21 -11.44 -14.87
CA GLY A 101 -17.58 -11.88 -13.61
C GLY A 101 -16.32 -12.74 -13.79
N VAL A 102 -15.84 -12.90 -15.02
CA VAL A 102 -14.63 -13.69 -15.35
C VAL A 102 -13.53 -12.76 -15.87
N ILE A 103 -12.28 -13.06 -15.53
CA ILE A 103 -11.10 -12.33 -16.01
C ILE A 103 -10.84 -12.72 -17.47
N HIS A 104 -10.68 -11.73 -18.35
CA HIS A 104 -10.52 -11.93 -19.79
C HIS A 104 -9.27 -11.28 -20.40
N ASP A 105 -8.68 -10.29 -19.73
CA ASP A 105 -7.43 -9.62 -20.11
C ASP A 105 -6.48 -9.56 -18.89
#